data_AF-K6W3Z1-F1
#
_entry.id   AF-K6W3Z1-F1
#
_cell.length_a   1.000
_cell.length_b   1.000
_cell.length_c   1.000
_cell.angle_alpha   90.00
_cell.angle_beta   90.00
_cell.angle_gamma   90.00
#
_symmetry.space_group_name_H-M   'P 1'
#
loop_
_entity.id
_entity.type
_entity.pdbx_description
1 polymer ?
#
loop_
_entity_poly.entity_id
_entity_poly.type
_entity_poly.pdbx_seq_one_letter_code
_entity_poly.pdbx_strand_id
1 'polypeptide(L)'
;MGQIVFNLRVHPRNMRKLTRTQTTVPLIVLDDDPAVADHARALFAQNVPVAVVSSQYSTVVPFMLGNNGYTVALVADVDDPDQLAEAIVIVERRLGRVGSVVRYAADLPAVTARRSAVSAA
;
A
#
# COMPACT_ATOMS: atom_id res chain seq x y z
N MET A 1 21.45 -26.63 -55.34
CA MET A 1 22.19 -26.29 -54.11
C MET A 1 21.22 -25.67 -53.12
N GLY A 2 21.21 -26.17 -51.89
CA GLY A 2 20.04 -26.21 -51.00
C GLY A 2 19.64 -24.89 -50.34
N GLN A 3 18.33 -24.70 -50.20
CA GLN A 3 17.71 -23.71 -49.32
C GLN A 3 17.16 -24.45 -48.10
N ILE A 4 17.70 -24.11 -46.93
CA ILE A 4 17.30 -24.65 -45.62
C ILE A 4 16.01 -23.92 -45.20
N VAL A 5 14.90 -24.66 -45.10
CA VAL A 5 13.64 -24.11 -44.59
C VAL A 5 13.62 -24.28 -43.06
N PHE A 6 13.89 -23.19 -42.33
CA PHE A 6 13.69 -23.15 -40.88
C PHE A 6 12.20 -23.12 -40.57
N ASN A 7 11.65 -24.26 -40.16
CA ASN A 7 10.26 -24.36 -39.71
C ASN A 7 10.17 -24.02 -38.22
N LEU A 8 10.26 -22.73 -37.86
CA LEU A 8 10.03 -22.29 -36.48
C LEU A 8 8.54 -22.05 -36.27
N ARG A 9 7.83 -23.09 -35.82
CA ARG A 9 6.44 -23.01 -35.38
C ARG A 9 6.38 -22.25 -34.06
N VAL A 10 6.36 -20.91 -34.13
CA VAL A 10 6.14 -20.05 -32.96
C VAL A 10 4.73 -20.29 -32.46
N HIS A 11 4.60 -21.03 -31.37
CA HIS A 11 3.34 -21.13 -30.65
C HIS A 11 3.09 -19.76 -30.01
N PRO A 12 1.96 -19.08 -30.26
CA PRO A 12 1.60 -17.92 -29.47
C PRO A 12 1.34 -18.43 -28.05
N ARG A 13 2.33 -18.26 -27.17
CA ARG A 13 2.15 -18.42 -25.74
C ARG A 13 1.07 -17.42 -25.38
N ASN A 14 -0.12 -17.91 -25.05
CA ASN A 14 -1.15 -17.13 -24.39
C ASN A 14 -0.51 -16.50 -23.15
N MET A 15 -0.03 -15.27 -23.29
CA MET A 15 0.22 -14.38 -22.17
C MET A 15 -1.16 -14.14 -21.58
N ARG A 16 -1.55 -15.01 -20.63
CA ARG A 16 -2.42 -14.57 -19.55
C ARG A 16 -1.72 -13.33 -19.02
N LYS A 17 -2.21 -12.14 -19.39
CA LYS A 17 -1.89 -10.91 -18.68
C LYS A 17 -2.18 -11.28 -17.24
N LEU A 18 -1.14 -11.47 -16.44
CA LEU A 18 -1.27 -11.56 -15.01
C LEU A 18 -1.83 -10.19 -14.67
N THR A 19 -3.14 -10.09 -14.51
CA THR A 19 -3.76 -8.91 -13.94
C THR A 19 -3.18 -8.87 -12.54
N ARG A 20 -2.05 -8.17 -12.38
CA ARG A 20 -1.45 -7.88 -11.10
C ARG A 20 -2.57 -7.19 -10.36
N THR A 21 -3.21 -7.91 -9.43
CA THR A 21 -4.19 -7.32 -8.53
C THR A 21 -3.46 -6.14 -7.93
N GLN A 22 -3.80 -4.93 -8.35
CA GLN A 22 -3.09 -3.74 -7.89
C GLN A 22 -3.45 -3.62 -6.42
N THR A 23 -2.54 -4.07 -5.55
CA THR A 23 -2.67 -3.91 -4.12
C THR A 23 -2.87 -2.43 -3.87
N THR A 24 -4.05 -2.09 -3.37
CA THR A 24 -4.39 -0.73 -2.99
C THR A 24 -3.98 -0.56 -1.54
N VAL A 25 -3.15 0.42 -1.25
CA VAL A 25 -2.61 0.66 0.10
C VAL A 25 -3.08 2.02 0.64
N PRO A 26 -3.40 2.12 1.93
CA PRO A 26 -3.64 3.41 2.56
C PRO A 26 -2.29 4.09 2.85
N LEU A 27 -2.24 5.40 2.58
CA LEU A 27 -1.18 6.28 3.06
C LEU A 27 -1.69 6.99 4.32
N ILE A 28 -1.10 6.66 5.47
CA ILE A 28 -1.48 7.22 6.77
C ILE A 28 -0.54 8.35 7.15
N VAL A 29 -1.09 9.52 7.46
CA VAL A 29 -0.35 10.68 7.94
C VAL A 29 -0.33 10.66 9.47
N LEU A 30 0.87 10.62 10.05
CA LEU A 30 1.12 10.49 11.48
C LEU A 30 1.61 11.82 12.06
N ASP A 31 0.74 12.84 12.05
CA ASP A 31 1.03 14.10 12.76
C ASP A 31 0.26 14.11 14.08
N ASP A 32 -0.86 14.83 14.19
CA ASP A 32 -1.45 15.16 15.49
C ASP A 32 -2.64 14.29 15.94
N ASP A 33 -3.17 13.41 15.08
CA ASP A 33 -4.37 12.63 15.42
C ASP A 33 -4.01 11.24 16.01
N PRO A 34 -4.25 11.01 17.31
CA PRO A 34 -3.90 9.74 17.96
C PRO A 34 -4.73 8.56 17.41
N ALA A 35 -5.97 8.78 16.96
CA ALA A 35 -6.80 7.71 16.41
C ALA A 35 -6.23 7.19 15.08
N VAL A 36 -5.63 8.09 14.28
CA VAL A 36 -4.96 7.75 13.03
C VAL A 36 -3.67 6.97 13.30
N ALA A 37 -2.90 7.38 14.32
CA ALA A 37 -1.71 6.65 14.75
C ALA A 37 -2.04 5.24 15.26
N ASP A 38 -3.10 5.09 16.04
CA ASP A 38 -3.56 3.78 16.52
C ASP A 38 -4.05 2.88 15.38
N HIS A 39 -4.72 3.46 14.39
CA HIS A 39 -5.10 2.73 13.18
C HIS A 39 -3.87 2.21 12.41
N ALA A 40 -2.85 3.06 12.20
CA ALA A 40 -1.60 2.64 11.55
C ALA A 40 -0.92 1.50 12.31
N ARG A 41 -0.83 1.60 13.65
CA ARG A 41 -0.29 0.53 14.49
C ARG A 41 -1.07 -0.77 14.36
N ALA A 42 -2.40 -0.69 14.31
CA ALA A 42 -3.25 -1.87 14.13
C ALA A 42 -3.01 -2.56 12.77
N LEU A 43 -2.90 -1.80 11.68
CA LEU A 43 -2.57 -2.35 10.35
C LEU A 43 -1.18 -2.99 10.33
N PHE A 44 -0.20 -2.30 10.91
CA PHE A 44 1.18 -2.77 11.02
C PHE A 44 1.27 -4.08 11.79
N ALA A 45 0.64 -4.17 12.96
CA ALA A 45 0.61 -5.38 13.78
C ALA A 45 -0.09 -6.56 13.09
N GLN A 46 -1.06 -6.29 12.20
CA GLN A 46 -1.78 -7.30 11.43
C GLN A 46 -1.07 -7.72 10.13
N ASN A 47 0.13 -7.18 9.84
CA ASN A 47 0.85 -7.37 8.57
C ASN A 47 0.01 -6.96 7.34
N VAL A 48 -0.88 -5.99 7.49
CA VAL A 48 -1.63 -5.42 6.36
C VAL A 48 -0.74 -4.39 5.65
N PRO A 49 -0.64 -4.42 4.30
CA PRO A 49 0.13 -3.43 3.57
C PRO A 49 -0.30 -1.99 3.89
N VAL A 50 0.63 -1.17 4.36
CA VAL A 50 0.36 0.19 4.82
C VAL A 50 1.55 1.10 4.55
N ALA A 51 1.29 2.32 4.10
CA ALA A 51 2.29 3.38 4.07
C ALA A 51 2.03 4.36 5.22
N VAL A 52 3.09 4.83 5.87
CA VAL A 52 3.03 5.86 6.90
C VAL A 52 3.96 7.00 6.54
N VAL A 53 3.51 8.23 6.78
CA VAL A 53 4.29 9.45 6.55
C VAL A 53 4.09 10.43 7.70
N SER A 54 5.13 11.17 8.06
CA SER A 54 5.06 12.25 9.06
C SER A 54 6.14 13.27 8.78
N SER A 55 5.93 14.50 9.21
CA SER A 55 6.99 15.51 9.31
C SER A 55 8.03 15.15 10.39
N GLN A 56 7.65 14.32 11.37
CA GLN A 56 8.46 13.98 12.53
C GLN A 56 9.08 12.58 12.40
N TYR A 57 10.42 12.54 12.37
CA TYR A 57 11.19 11.29 12.29
C TYR A 57 10.84 10.31 13.43
N SER A 58 10.71 10.80 14.66
CA SER A 58 10.39 9.97 15.83
C SER A 58 9.08 9.19 15.69
N THR A 59 8.12 9.72 14.94
CA THR A 59 6.79 9.13 14.78
C THR A 59 6.79 7.95 13.82
N VAL A 60 7.70 7.95 12.83
CA VAL A 60 7.77 6.89 11.81
C VAL A 60 8.75 5.77 12.16
N VAL A 61 9.74 6.03 13.02
CA VAL A 61 10.76 5.05 13.45
C VAL A 61 10.19 3.70 13.89
N PRO A 62 9.10 3.62 14.69
CA PRO A 62 8.54 2.33 15.09
C PRO A 62 8.13 1.43 13.91
N PHE A 63 7.67 2.04 12.82
CA PHE A 63 7.27 1.34 11.59
C PHE A 63 8.46 0.95 10.71
N MET A 64 9.61 1.62 10.87
CA MET A 64 10.85 1.28 10.17
C MET A 64 11.53 0.05 10.81
N LEU A 65 11.58 0.02 12.15
CA LEU A 65 12.36 -0.99 12.89
C LEU A 65 11.71 -2.38 12.94
N GLY A 66 10.39 -2.48 12.74
CA GLY A 66 9.65 -3.75 12.70
C GLY A 66 9.19 -4.17 11.31
N ASN A 67 9.74 -3.58 10.24
CA ASN A 67 9.23 -3.77 8.88
C ASN A 67 9.35 -5.23 8.42
N ASN A 68 8.20 -5.85 8.20
CA ASN A 68 7.97 -7.21 7.69
C ASN A 68 7.96 -7.28 6.14
N GLY A 69 8.24 -6.17 5.46
CA GLY A 69 8.19 -6.05 4.00
C GLY A 69 6.86 -5.51 3.46
N TYR A 70 5.87 -5.29 4.32
CA TYR A 70 4.54 -4.78 3.94
C TYR A 70 4.35 -3.31 4.32
N THR A 71 5.37 -2.65 4.87
CA THR A 71 5.27 -1.26 5.32
C THR A 71 6.29 -0.36 4.63
N VAL A 72 5.85 0.84 4.25
CA VAL A 72 6.72 1.93 3.81
C VAL A 72 6.54 3.07 4.80
N ALA A 73 7.62 3.46 5.45
CA ALA A 73 7.64 4.55 6.42
C ALA A 73 8.56 5.66 5.88
N LEU A 74 8.01 6.87 5.73
CA LEU A 74 8.67 8.02 5.11
C LEU A 74 8.60 9.23 6.04
N VAL A 75 9.64 10.06 6.02
CA VAL A 75 9.57 11.40 6.62
C VAL A 75 9.41 12.40 5.49
N ALA A 76 8.34 13.19 5.54
CA ALA A 76 8.04 14.23 4.57
C ALA A 76 7.08 15.24 5.19
N ASP A 77 7.21 16.51 4.83
CA ASP A 77 6.19 17.51 5.14
C ASP A 77 4.94 17.24 4.28
N VAL A 78 3.80 16.97 4.93
CA VAL A 78 2.54 16.61 4.26
C VAL A 78 1.70 17.82 3.86
N ASP A 79 2.06 18.99 4.37
CA ASP A 79 1.47 20.28 4.01
C ASP A 79 2.20 20.89 2.81
N ASP A 80 3.43 20.45 2.52
CA ASP A 80 4.11 20.67 1.26
C ASP A 80 3.58 19.70 0.17
N PRO A 81 2.89 20.20 -0.87
CA PRO A 81 2.28 19.35 -1.88
C PRO A 81 3.30 18.57 -2.72
N ASP A 82 4.51 19.10 -2.92
CA ASP A 82 5.55 18.44 -3.71
C ASP A 82 6.14 17.24 -2.95
N GLN A 83 6.38 17.42 -1.64
CA GLN A 83 6.85 16.35 -0.77
C GLN A 83 5.79 15.25 -0.59
N LEU A 84 4.52 15.61 -0.46
CA LEU A 84 3.43 14.63 -0.43
C LEU A 84 3.33 13.84 -1.73
N ALA A 85 3.44 14.52 -2.89
CA ALA A 85 3.39 13.87 -4.19
C ALA A 85 4.57 12.88 -4.36
N GLU A 86 5.77 13.27 -3.93
CA GLU A 86 6.92 12.38 -3.92
C GLU A 86 6.70 11.15 -3.02
N ALA A 87 6.17 11.36 -1.81
CA ALA A 87 5.87 10.27 -0.88
C ALA A 87 4.88 9.26 -1.51
N ILE A 88 3.83 9.74 -2.18
CA ILE A 88 2.88 8.90 -2.91
C ILE A 88 3.61 8.08 -3.99
N VAL A 89 4.43 8.72 -4.83
CA VAL A 89 5.18 8.03 -5.90
C VAL A 89 6.09 6.93 -5.33
N ILE A 90 6.77 7.18 -4.22
CA ILE A 90 7.62 6.19 -3.55
C ILE A 90 6.79 5.00 -3.07
N VAL A 91 5.65 5.25 -2.44
CA VAL A 91 4.74 4.21 -1.96
C VAL A 91 4.20 3.36 -3.11
N GLU A 92 3.76 4.01 -4.19
CA GLU A 92 3.20 3.33 -5.35
C GLU A 92 4.19 2.41 -6.05
N ARG A 93 5.47 2.81 -6.09
CA ARG A 93 6.55 1.99 -6.64
C ARG A 93 6.88 0.78 -5.76
N ARG A 94 6.73 0.89 -4.44
CA ARG A 94 7.17 -0.14 -3.49
C ARG A 94 6.09 -1.11 -3.06
N LEU A 95 4.89 -0.62 -2.74
CA LEU A 95 3.81 -1.42 -2.14
C LEU A 95 2.62 -1.62 -3.08
N GLY A 96 2.29 -0.61 -3.89
CA GLY A 96 1.12 -0.61 -4.76
C GLY A 96 0.37 0.71 -4.71
N ARG A 97 -0.69 0.83 -5.53
CA ARG A 97 -1.43 2.08 -5.74
C ARG A 97 -1.91 2.66 -4.40
N VAL A 98 -1.73 3.96 -4.19
CA VAL A 98 -2.32 4.64 -3.03
C VAL A 98 -3.81 4.81 -3.27
N GLY A 99 -4.63 4.20 -2.41
CA GLY A 99 -6.09 4.23 -2.54
C GLY A 99 -6.76 5.36 -1.79
N SER A 100 -6.16 5.75 -0.67
CA SER A 100 -6.66 6.74 0.26
C SER A 100 -5.51 7.37 1.02
N VAL A 101 -5.65 8.65 1.34
CA VAL A 101 -4.80 9.35 2.29
C VAL A 101 -5.63 9.57 3.55
N VAL A 102 -5.15 9.09 4.69
CA VAL A 102 -5.85 9.18 5.98
C VAL A 102 -5.08 10.15 6.85
N ARG A 103 -5.68 11.31 7.14
CA ARG A 103 -5.06 12.41 7.91
C ARG A 103 -5.75 12.63 9.24
N TYR A 104 -7.06 12.46 9.26
CA TYR A 104 -7.89 12.74 10.42
C TYR A 104 -8.75 11.54 10.79
N ALA A 105 -9.23 11.50 12.03
CA ALA A 105 -10.15 10.47 12.50
C ALA A 105 -11.41 10.34 11.62
N ALA A 106 -11.85 11.43 10.98
CA ALA A 106 -12.98 11.43 10.04
C ALA A 106 -12.71 10.63 8.75
N ASP A 107 -11.43 10.46 8.38
CA ASP A 107 -11.02 9.68 7.21
C ASP A 107 -10.95 8.17 7.52
N LEU A 108 -11.01 7.80 8.80
CA LEU A 108 -10.94 6.40 9.21
C LEU A 108 -12.18 5.65 8.71
N PRO A 109 -12.00 4.40 8.24
CA PRO A 109 -13.14 3.60 7.84
C PRO A 109 -14.05 3.43 9.05
N ALA A 110 -15.30 3.89 8.93
CA ALA A 110 -16.32 3.59 9.93
C ALA A 110 -16.33 2.07 10.12
N VAL A 111 -16.11 1.61 11.35
CA VAL A 111 -16.20 0.18 11.69
C VAL A 111 -17.62 -0.28 11.40
N THR A 112 -17.88 -0.64 10.15
CA THR A 112 -19.03 -1.43 9.78
C THR A 112 -18.67 -2.81 10.27
N ALA A 113 -19.15 -3.16 11.45
CA ALA A 113 -19.14 -4.53 11.93
C ALA A 113 -19.86 -5.40 10.89
N ARG A 114 -19.13 -5.91 9.90
CA ARG A 114 -19.51 -7.11 9.17
C ARG A 114 -19.36 -8.28 10.14
N ARG A 115 -20.27 -8.33 11.10
CA ARG A 115 -20.62 -9.55 11.79
C ARG A 115 -21.39 -10.36 10.76
N SER A 116 -20.71 -11.31 10.15
CA SER A 116 -21.32 -12.30 9.27
C SER A 116 -22.60 -12.81 9.90
N ALA A 117 -23.72 -12.61 9.20
CA ALA A 117 -24.91 -13.41 9.38
C ALA A 117 -24.56 -14.84 8.94
N VAL A 118 -23.94 -15.61 9.83
CA VAL A 118 -23.87 -17.06 9.77
C VAL A 118 -24.25 -17.57 11.16
N SER A 119 -25.55 -17.62 11.40
CA SER A 119 -26.16 -18.63 12.26
C SER A 119 -27.64 -18.70 11.88
N ALA A 120 -27.88 -19.38 10.77
CA ALA A 120 -29.15 -20.01 10.46
C ALA A 120 -28.84 -21.50 10.31
N ALA A 121 -29.07 -22.25 11.39
CA ALA A 121 -29.34 -23.68 11.42
C ALA A 121 -29.75 -24.04 12.86
#